data_AF-A0A420W0D9-F1
#
_entry.id   AF-A0A420W0D9-F1
#
_cell.length_a   1.000
_cell.length_b   1.000
_cell.length_c   1.000
_cell.angle_alpha   90.00
_cell.angle_beta   90.00
_cell.angle_gamma   90.00
#
_symmetry.space_group_name_H-M   'P 1'
#
loop_
_entity.id
_entity.type
_entity.pdbx_description
1 polymer ?
#
loop_
_entity_poly.entity_id
_entity_poly.type
_entity_poly.pdbx_seq_one_letter_code
_entity_poly.pdbx_strand_id
1 'polypeptide(L)'
;MKKYFKVIFITGVLWSSTSLLSCNKYLDKEEQSNVSSKEAFKNFINFQGYTEELYNCVVNFSNNYWTNSWNWGEDEITSTANNFHFVNKIDQGNFWGWQREFDGWGAGWMDQGDFTTRNDDVFANRAFRDLWSAAWFGLRKISLGLENIDKLTEATQEEKNLIKGQLLFFRGWFHHRLMEYFGGMPYINYVLPSDEKLRLPRLSYHACADLAAADFREAADLLPIDWDNTTAGKRTLGKNQLRINKIMALAYLGKNYLWAGSPLMNFQSTGSKAYHADYCKKATQAFGELLSLVESGQTNYTLLPMANIHLNFYTTGQNWAMPGSTEAIFRGPYIDAWVSNWGTSKQYIPLEVGDGDLKFNPTANYVDYYGMKSGLPIKDITQSDVESGYNAEYPWKDRDPRFYKDIIFDGVKVVQGNMPEKEEVDRHANLYTGGSYRDIRTGSQTGYVLRKFIPLTSNKYDQAYSYGTNLHIYVPYMRLADVYLMYAEAAMMASNSATGKADNYSRTAVDAINIVRDRAGAGHVDSKFLSSAAALLPELRRERAVELSFEGHRFNDLRRWLLLTEAPYTVKKAVSFDRVGVFNNQDPSQNRVVNIQENIILERKFTNKHYWLPLKVRDVSMYPEFYQNPGW
;
A
#
# COMPACT_ATOMS: atom_id res chain seq x y z
N MET A 1 -25.84 -19.25 -74.65
CA MET A 1 -25.15 -19.25 -73.35
C MET A 1 -23.69 -19.73 -73.42
N LYS A 2 -22.87 -19.21 -74.36
CA LYS A 2 -21.42 -19.50 -74.43
C LYS A 2 -20.54 -18.24 -74.56
N LYS A 3 -21.14 -17.03 -74.57
CA LYS A 3 -20.42 -15.75 -74.69
C LYS A 3 -20.15 -15.02 -73.36
N TYR A 4 -20.77 -15.44 -72.25
CA TYR A 4 -20.57 -14.80 -70.94
C TYR A 4 -19.55 -15.53 -70.04
N PHE A 5 -19.25 -16.80 -70.30
CA PHE A 5 -18.24 -17.56 -69.53
C PHE A 5 -16.80 -17.12 -69.83
N LYS A 6 -16.49 -16.70 -71.07
CA LYS A 6 -15.14 -16.25 -71.43
C LYS A 6 -14.77 -14.91 -70.78
N VAL A 7 -15.73 -14.00 -70.62
CA VAL A 7 -15.48 -12.69 -70.00
C VAL A 7 -15.29 -12.82 -68.48
N ILE A 8 -16.04 -13.71 -67.82
CA ILE A 8 -15.93 -13.98 -66.39
C ILE A 8 -14.64 -14.75 -66.04
N PHE A 9 -14.20 -15.68 -66.90
CA PHE A 9 -12.95 -16.41 -66.68
C PHE A 9 -11.71 -15.53 -66.91
N ILE A 10 -11.73 -14.63 -67.91
CA ILE A 10 -10.61 -13.71 -68.19
C ILE A 10 -10.52 -12.61 -67.11
N THR A 11 -11.64 -12.14 -66.56
CA THR A 11 -11.63 -11.20 -65.42
C THR A 11 -11.23 -11.85 -64.10
N GLY A 12 -11.60 -13.13 -63.87
CA GLY A 12 -11.17 -13.90 -62.70
C GLY A 12 -9.68 -14.25 -62.68
N VAL A 13 -9.05 -14.46 -63.85
CA VAL A 13 -7.60 -14.70 -63.95
C VAL A 13 -6.80 -13.38 -63.86
N LEU A 14 -7.32 -12.27 -64.39
CA LEU A 14 -6.65 -10.96 -64.23
C LEU A 14 -6.69 -10.41 -62.79
N TRP A 15 -7.70 -10.78 -61.98
CA TRP A 15 -7.77 -10.41 -60.56
C TRP A 15 -6.97 -11.34 -59.63
N SER A 16 -6.59 -12.53 -60.08
CA SER A 16 -5.71 -13.45 -59.34
C SER A 16 -4.22 -13.30 -59.69
N SER A 17 -3.89 -12.59 -60.78
CA SER A 17 -2.49 -12.28 -61.14
C SER A 17 -2.00 -10.91 -60.65
N THR A 18 -2.86 -10.05 -60.10
CA THR A 18 -2.46 -8.78 -59.46
C THR A 18 -2.23 -8.89 -57.95
N SER A 19 -2.43 -10.07 -57.37
CA SER A 19 -2.13 -10.37 -55.95
C SER A 19 -0.73 -10.95 -55.71
N LEU A 20 0.14 -11.02 -56.74
CA LEU A 20 1.51 -11.54 -56.64
C LEU A 20 2.62 -10.55 -57.05
N LEU A 21 2.31 -9.27 -57.17
CA LEU A 21 3.35 -8.24 -57.09
C LEU A 21 3.50 -7.81 -55.64
N SER A 22 4.33 -8.59 -54.95
CA SER A 22 5.04 -8.22 -53.72
C SER A 22 5.67 -6.83 -53.89
N CYS A 23 4.92 -5.78 -53.52
CA CYS A 23 5.52 -4.52 -53.12
C CYS A 23 6.30 -4.78 -51.83
N ASN A 24 7.58 -5.16 -51.97
CA ASN A 24 8.60 -5.14 -50.91
C ASN A 24 8.91 -3.68 -50.45
N LYS A 25 7.88 -2.83 -50.31
CA LYS A 25 8.00 -1.41 -49.93
C LYS A 25 6.89 -0.94 -48.99
N TYR A 26 6.12 -1.86 -48.41
CA TYR A 26 5.20 -1.57 -47.30
C TYR A 26 5.64 -2.23 -45.98
N LEU A 27 6.91 -2.63 -45.92
CA LEU A 27 7.58 -3.28 -44.79
C LEU A 27 8.86 -2.54 -44.37
N ASP A 28 9.07 -1.33 -44.87
CA ASP A 28 10.10 -0.42 -44.35
C ASP A 28 9.40 0.64 -43.50
N LYS A 29 9.10 0.27 -42.25
CA LYS A 29 9.06 1.28 -41.19
C LYS A 29 10.43 1.94 -41.19
N GLU A 30 10.50 3.24 -41.45
CA GLU A 30 11.77 3.98 -41.40
C GLU A 30 12.54 3.61 -40.12
N GLU A 31 13.80 3.21 -40.29
CA GLU A 31 14.74 2.79 -39.24
C GLU A 31 15.06 3.89 -38.20
N GLN A 32 14.38 5.03 -38.22
CA GLN A 32 14.62 6.16 -37.31
C GLN A 32 14.00 6.03 -35.90
N SER A 33 13.70 4.82 -35.41
CA SER A 33 13.27 4.67 -33.99
C SER A 33 13.68 3.40 -33.27
N ASN A 34 14.39 2.45 -33.91
CA ASN A 34 14.98 1.32 -33.19
C ASN A 34 16.41 1.68 -32.78
N VAL A 35 16.58 2.22 -31.57
CA VAL A 35 17.90 2.25 -30.93
C VAL A 35 18.40 0.81 -30.89
N SER A 36 19.51 0.52 -31.58
CA SER A 36 20.07 -0.84 -31.56
C SER A 36 20.32 -1.27 -30.12
N SER A 37 20.18 -2.57 -29.80
CA SER A 37 20.44 -3.06 -28.44
C SER A 37 21.85 -2.71 -27.95
N LYS A 38 22.81 -2.51 -28.87
CA LYS A 38 24.16 -2.04 -28.57
C LYS A 38 24.17 -0.55 -28.15
N GLU A 39 23.42 0.31 -28.82
CA GLU A 39 23.31 1.74 -28.48
C GLU A 39 22.47 1.99 -27.22
N ALA A 40 21.48 1.12 -26.96
CA ALA A 40 20.56 1.26 -25.83
C ALA A 40 21.27 1.17 -24.46
N PHE A 41 22.33 0.36 -24.35
CA PHE A 41 23.06 0.14 -23.10
C PHE A 41 24.41 0.87 -23.04
N LYS A 42 24.77 1.63 -24.07
CA LYS A 42 26.14 2.15 -24.26
C LYS A 42 26.56 3.22 -23.26
N ASN A 43 25.66 4.19 -23.00
CA ASN A 43 25.90 5.34 -22.14
C ASN A 43 24.79 5.50 -21.10
N PHE A 44 25.06 6.32 -20.07
CA PHE A 44 24.14 6.49 -18.93
C PHE A 44 22.74 6.96 -19.34
N ILE A 45 22.63 7.91 -20.27
CA ILE A 45 21.33 8.50 -20.64
C ILE A 45 20.44 7.47 -21.34
N ASN A 46 21.00 6.72 -22.30
CA ASN A 46 20.25 5.69 -23.02
C ASN A 46 19.81 4.55 -22.09
N PHE A 47 20.73 4.08 -21.22
CA PHE A 47 20.41 3.03 -20.27
C PHE A 47 19.42 3.55 -19.21
N GLN A 48 19.54 4.80 -18.77
CA GLN A 48 18.63 5.38 -17.79
C GLN A 48 17.18 5.31 -18.27
N GLY A 49 16.89 5.60 -19.55
CA GLY A 49 15.55 5.44 -20.11
C GLY A 49 14.94 4.05 -19.88
N TYR A 50 15.78 3.02 -19.87
CA TYR A 50 15.38 1.66 -19.54
C TYR A 50 15.02 1.47 -18.06
N THR A 51 15.76 2.10 -17.15
CA THR A 51 15.45 2.10 -15.70
C THR A 51 14.23 2.97 -15.35
N GLU A 52 13.96 4.04 -16.10
CA GLU A 52 12.80 4.92 -15.90
C GLU A 52 11.46 4.16 -16.05
N GLU A 53 11.40 3.18 -16.95
CA GLU A 53 10.20 2.34 -17.11
C GLU A 53 9.86 1.52 -15.85
N LEU A 54 10.85 1.18 -15.02
CA LEU A 54 10.62 0.42 -13.78
C LEU A 54 9.87 1.26 -12.74
N TYR A 55 10.08 2.58 -12.72
CA TYR A 55 9.31 3.47 -11.85
C TYR A 55 7.83 3.49 -12.25
N ASN A 56 7.53 3.40 -13.55
CA ASN A 56 6.14 3.29 -14.03
C ASN A 56 5.47 1.95 -13.66
N CYS A 57 6.26 0.95 -13.26
CA CYS A 57 5.77 -0.34 -12.75
C CYS A 57 5.46 -0.30 -11.24
N VAL A 58 5.69 0.82 -10.55
CA VAL A 58 5.26 1.03 -9.15
C VAL A 58 3.79 1.46 -9.14
N VAL A 59 2.91 0.52 -8.84
CA VAL A 59 1.45 0.72 -8.88
C VAL A 59 0.99 1.72 -7.81
N ASN A 60 0.20 2.74 -8.19
CA ASN A 60 -0.50 3.60 -7.24
C ASN A 60 -1.80 2.90 -6.78
N PHE A 61 -1.71 2.07 -5.75
CA PHE A 61 -2.85 1.26 -5.29
C PHE A 61 -4.03 2.10 -4.80
N SER A 62 -3.79 3.30 -4.26
CA SER A 62 -4.85 4.15 -3.71
C SER A 62 -5.70 4.83 -4.78
N ASN A 63 -5.16 5.06 -5.99
CA ASN A 63 -5.87 5.77 -7.07
C ASN A 63 -6.03 4.94 -8.35
N ASN A 64 -5.92 3.62 -8.24
CA ASN A 64 -6.18 2.67 -9.30
C ASN A 64 -7.70 2.45 -9.49
N TYR A 65 -8.15 2.17 -10.72
CA TYR A 65 -9.58 2.16 -11.10
C TYR A 65 -10.31 3.48 -10.73
N TRP A 66 -11.65 3.47 -10.65
CA TRP A 66 -12.44 4.62 -10.19
C TRP A 66 -12.48 4.69 -8.66
N THR A 67 -12.75 3.57 -8.02
CA THR A 67 -12.65 3.40 -6.57
C THR A 67 -11.97 2.07 -6.30
N ASN A 68 -11.18 1.98 -5.25
CA ASN A 68 -10.39 0.78 -4.99
C ASN A 68 -10.35 0.49 -3.50
N SER A 69 -10.30 -0.79 -3.17
CA SER A 69 -10.07 -1.25 -1.81
C SER A 69 -8.65 -1.79 -1.71
N TRP A 70 -7.85 -1.27 -0.79
CA TRP A 70 -6.51 -1.79 -0.48
C TRP A 70 -6.37 -2.27 0.97
N ASN A 71 -7.38 -2.02 1.79
CA ASN A 71 -7.47 -2.52 3.15
C ASN A 71 -8.36 -3.76 3.16
N TRP A 72 -7.75 -4.91 3.43
CA TRP A 72 -8.44 -6.21 3.42
C TRP A 72 -8.43 -6.89 4.80
N GLY A 73 -8.10 -6.13 5.84
CA GLY A 73 -8.09 -6.58 7.22
C GLY A 73 -9.47 -6.48 7.87
N GLU A 74 -9.45 -6.42 9.20
CA GLU A 74 -10.61 -6.05 10.02
C GLU A 74 -10.86 -4.55 10.09
N ASP A 75 -9.99 -3.75 9.50
CA ASP A 75 -9.94 -2.29 9.61
C ASP A 75 -11.14 -1.59 8.99
N GLU A 76 -11.61 -2.03 7.82
CA GLU A 76 -12.76 -1.43 7.16
C GLU A 76 -13.76 -2.48 6.66
N ILE A 77 -15.00 -2.06 6.39
CA ILE A 77 -16.01 -2.83 5.67
C ILE A 77 -16.61 -1.99 4.54
N THR A 78 -16.85 -2.63 3.39
CA THR A 78 -17.49 -1.95 2.25
C THR A 78 -18.98 -1.71 2.52
N SER A 79 -19.57 -0.68 1.92
CA SER A 79 -21.03 -0.53 1.92
C SER A 79 -21.70 -1.62 1.08
N THR A 80 -22.98 -1.85 1.33
CA THR A 80 -23.74 -2.88 0.61
C THR A 80 -23.99 -2.55 -0.87
N ALA A 81 -23.69 -1.32 -1.31
CA ALA A 81 -23.74 -0.92 -2.71
C ALA A 81 -22.51 -1.35 -3.52
N ASN A 82 -21.36 -1.59 -2.87
CA ASN A 82 -20.07 -1.76 -3.56
C ASN A 82 -19.50 -3.18 -3.40
N ASN A 83 -20.31 -4.17 -3.78
CA ASN A 83 -19.95 -5.59 -3.67
C ASN A 83 -18.87 -6.04 -4.68
N PHE A 84 -18.48 -5.17 -5.62
CA PHE A 84 -17.49 -5.48 -6.65
C PHE A 84 -16.04 -5.29 -6.19
N HIS A 85 -15.78 -4.59 -5.08
CA HIS A 85 -14.41 -4.42 -4.56
C HIS A 85 -13.83 -5.71 -4.00
N PHE A 86 -12.50 -5.83 -4.02
CA PHE A 86 -11.82 -7.03 -3.55
C PHE A 86 -12.02 -7.27 -2.04
N VAL A 87 -12.14 -6.21 -1.21
CA VAL A 87 -12.45 -6.35 0.23
C VAL A 87 -13.74 -7.14 0.48
N ASN A 88 -14.78 -6.96 -0.34
CA ASN A 88 -16.03 -7.73 -0.21
C ASN A 88 -15.80 -9.22 -0.45
N LYS A 89 -14.95 -9.56 -1.42
CA LYS A 89 -14.62 -10.95 -1.77
C LYS A 89 -13.76 -11.59 -0.69
N ILE A 90 -12.76 -10.86 -0.19
CA ILE A 90 -11.97 -11.25 0.98
C ILE A 90 -12.89 -11.56 2.15
N ASP A 91 -13.84 -10.67 2.47
CA ASP A 91 -14.76 -10.86 3.61
C ASP A 91 -15.62 -12.13 3.51
N GLN A 92 -15.92 -12.57 2.28
CA GLN A 92 -16.65 -13.80 1.99
C GLN A 92 -15.75 -15.06 1.91
N GLY A 93 -14.44 -14.92 2.08
CA GLY A 93 -13.46 -16.01 1.92
C GLY A 93 -13.11 -16.33 0.46
N ASN A 94 -13.53 -15.51 -0.50
CA ASN A 94 -13.21 -15.68 -1.90
C ASN A 94 -11.91 -14.94 -2.26
N PHE A 95 -10.77 -15.59 -2.02
CA PHE A 95 -9.46 -15.01 -2.33
C PHE A 95 -9.08 -15.13 -3.82
N TRP A 96 -9.83 -15.85 -4.65
CA TRP A 96 -9.63 -15.81 -6.10
C TRP A 96 -9.90 -14.41 -6.69
N GLY A 97 -10.68 -13.60 -5.97
CA GLY A 97 -11.10 -12.26 -6.39
C GLY A 97 -10.00 -11.24 -6.65
N TRP A 98 -8.73 -11.51 -6.32
CA TRP A 98 -7.63 -10.63 -6.73
C TRP A 98 -7.37 -10.67 -8.24
N GLN A 99 -7.79 -11.76 -8.90
CA GLN A 99 -7.58 -11.99 -10.32
C GLN A 99 -8.76 -11.43 -11.11
N ARG A 100 -8.47 -10.74 -12.22
CA ARG A 100 -9.48 -10.10 -13.07
C ARG A 100 -10.60 -11.05 -13.50
N GLU A 101 -10.26 -12.31 -13.78
CA GLU A 101 -11.22 -13.34 -14.23
C GLU A 101 -12.25 -13.73 -13.16
N PHE A 102 -11.95 -13.50 -11.88
CA PHE A 102 -12.85 -13.77 -10.75
C PHE A 102 -13.36 -12.49 -10.07
N ASP A 103 -12.74 -11.34 -10.36
CA ASP A 103 -13.14 -10.04 -9.81
C ASP A 103 -14.45 -9.54 -10.44
N GLY A 104 -14.62 -9.78 -11.75
CA GLY A 104 -15.79 -9.39 -12.55
C GLY A 104 -15.78 -7.94 -13.05
N TRP A 105 -15.03 -7.04 -12.40
CA TRP A 105 -15.02 -5.59 -12.69
C TRP A 105 -13.63 -4.99 -12.92
N GLY A 106 -12.56 -5.72 -12.59
CA GLY A 106 -11.19 -5.22 -12.62
C GLY A 106 -10.95 -4.11 -11.59
N ALA A 107 -11.69 -4.09 -10.48
CA ALA A 107 -11.70 -2.98 -9.52
C ALA A 107 -10.58 -3.05 -8.46
N GLY A 108 -9.69 -4.04 -8.56
CA GLY A 108 -8.50 -4.19 -7.71
C GLY A 108 -7.21 -3.85 -8.43
N TRP A 109 -6.13 -3.60 -7.69
CA TRP A 109 -4.82 -3.20 -8.23
C TRP A 109 -3.83 -4.37 -8.41
N MET A 110 -4.28 -5.61 -8.15
CA MET A 110 -3.43 -6.81 -8.15
C MET A 110 -3.30 -7.45 -9.54
N ASP A 111 -4.38 -7.45 -10.33
CA ASP A 111 -4.45 -8.01 -11.69
C ASP A 111 -5.60 -7.36 -12.47
N GLN A 112 -5.28 -6.55 -13.49
CA GLN A 112 -6.28 -5.82 -14.28
C GLN A 112 -6.17 -6.08 -15.79
N GLY A 113 -5.28 -6.97 -16.26
CA GLY A 113 -5.21 -7.37 -17.66
C GLY A 113 -4.15 -6.62 -18.46
N ASP A 114 -4.54 -5.90 -19.52
CA ASP A 114 -3.66 -5.33 -20.56
C ASP A 114 -2.66 -4.27 -20.03
N PHE A 115 -1.61 -4.73 -19.34
CA PHE A 115 -0.62 -3.88 -18.70
C PHE A 115 0.11 -2.96 -19.68
N THR A 116 0.26 -1.69 -19.31
CA THR A 116 1.05 -0.71 -20.09
C THR A 116 1.88 0.21 -19.19
N THR A 117 3.11 0.49 -19.63
CA THR A 117 3.99 1.52 -19.03
C THR A 117 3.86 2.88 -19.71
N ARG A 118 3.04 3.00 -20.78
CA ARG A 118 2.88 4.24 -21.55
C ARG A 118 2.05 5.26 -20.77
N ASN A 119 2.37 6.54 -20.92
CA ASN A 119 1.69 7.65 -20.25
C ASN A 119 0.76 8.44 -21.20
N ASP A 120 0.32 7.85 -22.31
CA ASP A 120 -0.41 8.52 -23.40
C ASP A 120 -1.93 8.65 -23.15
N ASP A 121 -2.51 7.91 -22.21
CA ASP A 121 -3.93 8.01 -21.85
C ASP A 121 -4.16 7.81 -20.34
N VAL A 122 -4.67 8.83 -19.65
CA VAL A 122 -4.93 8.83 -18.20
C VAL A 122 -5.99 7.79 -17.82
N PHE A 123 -7.03 7.57 -18.64
CA PHE A 123 -8.10 6.61 -18.36
C PHE A 123 -7.66 5.18 -18.55
N ALA A 124 -6.94 4.91 -19.65
CA ALA A 124 -6.28 3.63 -19.86
C ALA A 124 -5.33 3.31 -18.68
N ASN A 125 -4.51 4.28 -18.28
CA ASN A 125 -3.49 4.06 -17.27
C ASN A 125 -4.01 3.72 -15.86
N ARG A 126 -5.21 4.15 -15.48
CA ARG A 126 -5.81 3.80 -14.18
C ARG A 126 -6.29 2.35 -14.11
N ALA A 127 -6.62 1.76 -15.25
CA ALA A 127 -7.19 0.40 -15.35
C ALA A 127 -6.19 -0.63 -15.89
N PHE A 128 -4.97 -0.22 -16.23
CA PHE A 128 -3.95 -1.05 -16.89
C PHE A 128 -2.59 -1.05 -16.18
N ARG A 129 -2.56 -0.74 -14.86
CA ARG A 129 -1.36 -0.83 -14.02
C ARG A 129 -1.64 -1.66 -12.79
N ASP A 130 -1.37 -2.96 -12.90
CA ASP A 130 -1.54 -3.92 -11.82
C ASP A 130 -0.23 -4.55 -11.37
N LEU A 131 -0.21 -5.02 -10.11
CA LEU A 131 1.01 -5.54 -9.48
C LEU A 131 1.56 -6.76 -10.20
N TRP A 132 0.69 -7.72 -10.54
CA TRP A 132 1.11 -9.01 -11.10
C TRP A 132 1.83 -8.81 -12.43
N SER A 133 1.21 -8.09 -13.35
CA SER A 133 1.77 -7.83 -14.68
C SER A 133 2.99 -6.91 -14.62
N ALA A 134 2.94 -5.87 -13.78
CA ALA A 134 4.07 -4.95 -13.58
C ALA A 134 5.31 -5.67 -13.05
N ALA A 135 5.13 -6.62 -12.12
CA ALA A 135 6.23 -7.38 -11.55
C ALA A 135 6.93 -8.24 -12.60
N TRP A 136 6.19 -9.02 -13.39
CA TRP A 136 6.80 -9.88 -14.42
C TRP A 136 7.43 -9.08 -15.57
N PHE A 137 6.77 -7.99 -16.00
CA PHE A 137 7.35 -7.06 -16.97
C PHE A 137 8.66 -6.45 -16.45
N GLY A 138 8.63 -5.93 -15.22
CA GLY A 138 9.77 -5.35 -14.53
C GLY A 138 10.91 -6.34 -14.38
N LEU A 139 10.64 -7.56 -13.92
CA LEU A 139 11.66 -8.61 -13.74
C LEU A 139 12.37 -9.00 -15.05
N ARG A 140 11.62 -9.10 -16.16
CA ARG A 140 12.24 -9.33 -17.48
C ARG A 140 13.13 -8.17 -17.88
N LYS A 141 12.66 -6.93 -17.71
CA LYS A 141 13.44 -5.73 -17.99
C LYS A 141 14.72 -5.74 -17.16
N ILE A 142 14.59 -5.89 -15.85
CA ILE A 142 15.73 -5.87 -14.92
C ILE A 142 16.77 -6.92 -15.27
N SER A 143 16.35 -8.14 -15.62
CA SER A 143 17.27 -9.20 -16.01
C SER A 143 18.04 -8.84 -17.29
N LEU A 144 17.37 -8.30 -18.30
CA LEU A 144 18.02 -7.77 -19.51
C LEU A 144 19.01 -6.64 -19.16
N GLY A 145 18.64 -5.73 -18.27
CA GLY A 145 19.53 -4.66 -17.81
C GLY A 145 20.79 -5.22 -17.13
N LEU A 146 20.63 -6.11 -16.16
CA LEU A 146 21.75 -6.67 -15.41
C LEU A 146 22.69 -7.51 -16.28
N GLU A 147 22.16 -8.31 -17.21
CA GLU A 147 23.00 -9.05 -18.17
C GLU A 147 23.76 -8.16 -19.16
N ASN A 148 23.31 -6.93 -19.38
CA ASN A 148 23.93 -5.97 -20.29
C ASN A 148 24.66 -4.83 -19.56
N ILE A 149 24.85 -4.93 -18.24
CA ILE A 149 25.49 -3.85 -17.46
C ILE A 149 26.92 -3.57 -17.93
N ASP A 150 27.65 -4.59 -18.39
CA ASP A 150 29.01 -4.45 -18.90
C ASP A 150 29.09 -3.71 -20.24
N LYS A 151 27.96 -3.59 -20.95
CA LYS A 151 27.88 -2.80 -22.20
C LYS A 151 27.77 -1.30 -21.94
N LEU A 152 27.59 -0.88 -20.69
CA LEU A 152 27.65 0.52 -20.25
C LEU A 152 29.11 0.99 -20.23
N THR A 153 29.71 1.12 -21.41
CA THR A 153 31.14 1.44 -21.58
C THR A 153 31.41 2.94 -21.59
N GLU A 154 30.43 3.76 -22.01
CA GLU A 154 30.51 5.23 -22.06
C GLU A 154 29.82 5.86 -20.85
N ALA A 155 30.26 5.48 -19.64
CA ALA A 155 29.76 6.01 -18.38
C ALA A 155 30.83 5.99 -17.28
N THR A 156 30.70 6.90 -16.32
CA THR A 156 31.51 6.91 -15.10
C THR A 156 31.16 5.74 -14.19
N GLN A 157 32.04 5.39 -13.24
CA GLN A 157 31.73 4.35 -12.25
C GLN A 157 30.54 4.73 -11.37
N GLU A 158 30.38 6.02 -11.05
CA GLU A 158 29.20 6.56 -10.36
C GLU A 158 27.93 6.22 -11.15
N GLU A 159 27.88 6.58 -12.44
CA GLU A 159 26.73 6.28 -13.32
C GLU A 159 26.44 4.77 -13.44
N LYS A 160 27.48 3.92 -13.53
CA LYS A 160 27.31 2.45 -13.53
C LYS A 160 26.69 1.95 -12.22
N ASN A 161 27.17 2.44 -11.08
CA ASN A 161 26.65 2.09 -9.76
C ASN A 161 25.18 2.52 -9.62
N LEU A 162 24.84 3.72 -10.10
CA LEU A 162 23.48 4.24 -10.08
C LEU A 162 22.51 3.37 -10.90
N ILE A 163 22.88 2.94 -12.10
CA ILE A 163 22.05 2.05 -12.93
C ILE A 163 21.92 0.67 -12.25
N LYS A 164 23.04 0.06 -11.86
CA LYS A 164 23.05 -1.28 -11.25
C LYS A 164 22.25 -1.31 -9.94
N GLY A 165 22.45 -0.32 -9.07
CA GLY A 165 21.76 -0.23 -7.79
C GLY A 165 20.24 -0.10 -7.93
N GLN A 166 19.74 0.68 -8.90
CA GLN A 166 18.32 0.77 -9.19
C GLN A 166 17.75 -0.57 -9.69
N LEU A 167 18.44 -1.24 -10.61
CA LEU A 167 18.05 -2.54 -11.14
C LEU A 167 17.94 -3.60 -10.02
N LEU A 168 18.95 -3.67 -9.15
CA LEU A 168 18.99 -4.58 -8.01
C LEU A 168 17.84 -4.30 -7.04
N PHE A 169 17.64 -3.03 -6.66
CA PHE A 169 16.53 -2.66 -5.78
C PHE A 169 15.18 -3.13 -6.35
N PHE A 170 14.89 -2.84 -7.62
CA PHE A 170 13.62 -3.24 -8.20
C PHE A 170 13.49 -4.76 -8.33
N ARG A 171 14.59 -5.51 -8.56
CA ARG A 171 14.54 -6.98 -8.57
C ARG A 171 14.11 -7.51 -7.21
N GLY A 172 14.77 -7.06 -6.16
CA GLY A 172 14.42 -7.40 -4.78
C GLY A 172 13.00 -6.95 -4.44
N TRP A 173 12.59 -5.75 -4.85
CA TRP A 173 11.27 -5.19 -4.56
C TRP A 173 10.15 -6.00 -5.22
N PHE A 174 10.22 -6.30 -6.51
CA PHE A 174 9.18 -7.08 -7.17
C PHE A 174 9.05 -8.49 -6.58
N HIS A 175 10.17 -9.15 -6.29
CA HIS A 175 10.13 -10.44 -5.60
C HIS A 175 9.54 -10.33 -4.19
N HIS A 176 9.92 -9.32 -3.41
CA HIS A 176 9.32 -9.05 -2.11
C HIS A 176 7.81 -8.82 -2.19
N ARG A 177 7.33 -8.03 -3.16
CA ARG A 177 5.91 -7.79 -3.39
C ARG A 177 5.16 -9.08 -3.75
N LEU A 178 5.68 -9.90 -4.66
CA LEU A 178 5.06 -11.18 -5.01
C LEU A 178 5.03 -12.12 -3.80
N MET A 179 6.15 -12.25 -3.09
CA MET A 179 6.25 -13.10 -1.92
C MET A 179 5.26 -12.72 -0.81
N GLU A 180 5.04 -11.43 -0.58
CA GLU A 180 4.11 -10.93 0.43
C GLU A 180 2.70 -11.53 0.27
N TYR A 181 2.21 -11.73 -0.96
CA TYR A 181 0.86 -12.26 -1.21
C TYR A 181 0.83 -13.76 -1.51
N PHE A 182 1.87 -14.29 -2.15
CA PHE A 182 1.84 -15.64 -2.75
C PHE A 182 2.80 -16.64 -2.10
N GLY A 183 3.64 -16.22 -1.16
CA GLY A 183 4.64 -17.07 -0.51
C GLY A 183 5.89 -17.25 -1.37
N GLY A 184 6.68 -18.31 -1.14
CA GLY A 184 7.88 -18.57 -1.94
C GLY A 184 7.58 -18.70 -3.45
N MET A 185 8.41 -18.04 -4.26
CA MET A 185 8.28 -17.92 -5.72
C MET A 185 9.59 -18.31 -6.42
N PRO A 186 9.60 -18.63 -7.72
CA PRO A 186 10.84 -18.70 -8.46
C PRO A 186 11.55 -17.34 -8.47
N TYR A 187 12.86 -17.31 -8.19
CA TYR A 187 13.63 -16.06 -8.20
C TYR A 187 14.23 -15.81 -9.59
N ILE A 188 13.58 -14.94 -10.36
CA ILE A 188 14.04 -14.56 -11.70
C ILE A 188 15.19 -13.56 -11.60
N ASN A 189 16.39 -13.98 -12.00
CA ASN A 189 17.60 -13.18 -12.03
C ASN A 189 18.36 -13.23 -13.37
N TYR A 190 17.77 -13.84 -14.39
CA TYR A 190 18.28 -13.93 -15.76
C TYR A 190 17.12 -13.84 -16.76
N VAL A 191 17.44 -13.56 -18.02
CA VAL A 191 16.46 -13.45 -19.10
C VAL A 191 15.98 -14.84 -19.47
N LEU A 192 14.70 -15.10 -19.21
CA LEU A 192 14.10 -16.37 -19.60
C LEU A 192 14.05 -16.49 -21.14
N PRO A 193 14.54 -17.60 -21.71
CA PRO A 193 14.44 -17.88 -23.14
C PRO A 193 12.98 -18.11 -23.53
N SER A 194 12.61 -17.68 -24.74
CA SER A 194 11.24 -17.79 -25.26
C SER A 194 10.92 -19.13 -25.90
N ASP A 195 11.95 -19.93 -26.19
CA ASP A 195 11.91 -21.19 -26.93
C ASP A 195 12.19 -22.43 -26.07
N GLU A 196 12.45 -22.26 -24.77
CA GLU A 196 12.66 -23.37 -23.84
C GLU A 196 11.48 -23.59 -22.89
N LYS A 197 11.36 -24.83 -22.40
CA LYS A 197 10.36 -25.16 -21.37
C LYS A 197 10.79 -24.60 -20.02
N LEU A 198 9.87 -23.91 -19.35
CA LEU A 198 10.08 -23.46 -17.98
C LEU A 198 10.15 -24.66 -17.01
N ARG A 199 11.11 -24.57 -16.08
CA ARG A 199 11.44 -25.59 -15.05
C ARG A 199 11.85 -24.96 -13.72
N LEU A 200 11.45 -23.72 -13.48
CA LEU A 200 11.91 -22.93 -12.35
C LEU A 200 11.14 -23.28 -11.07
N PRO A 201 11.74 -23.98 -10.09
CA PRO A 201 10.99 -24.41 -8.92
C PRO A 201 10.58 -23.21 -8.06
N ARG A 202 9.44 -23.35 -7.38
CA ARG A 202 9.15 -22.47 -6.23
C ARG A 202 10.20 -22.71 -5.15
N LEU A 203 10.87 -21.65 -4.73
CA LEU A 203 11.75 -21.70 -3.57
C LEU A 203 10.93 -21.60 -2.28
N SER A 204 11.55 -21.90 -1.14
CA SER A 204 10.98 -21.52 0.15
C SER A 204 10.93 -20.00 0.32
N TYR A 205 10.10 -19.50 1.24
CA TYR A 205 10.06 -18.07 1.53
C TYR A 205 11.44 -17.56 1.97
N HIS A 206 12.10 -18.26 2.88
CA HIS A 206 13.45 -17.90 3.36
C HIS A 206 14.48 -17.82 2.24
N ALA A 207 14.51 -18.79 1.32
CA ALA A 207 15.45 -18.78 0.20
C ALA A 207 15.22 -17.60 -0.75
N CYS A 208 13.96 -17.29 -1.10
CA CYS A 208 13.67 -16.09 -1.89
C CYS A 208 14.03 -14.80 -1.13
N ALA A 209 13.73 -14.75 0.17
CA ALA A 209 14.00 -13.58 0.98
C ALA A 209 15.50 -13.31 1.11
N ASP A 210 16.35 -14.33 1.23
CA ASP A 210 17.80 -14.15 1.25
C ASP A 210 18.34 -13.61 -0.08
N LEU A 211 17.79 -14.06 -1.22
CA LEU A 211 18.14 -13.53 -2.55
C LEU A 211 17.69 -12.06 -2.72
N ALA A 212 16.46 -11.74 -2.31
CA ALA A 212 15.97 -10.36 -2.33
C ALA A 212 16.79 -9.45 -1.38
N ALA A 213 17.19 -9.97 -0.23
CA ALA A 213 18.02 -9.24 0.72
C ALA A 213 19.43 -8.96 0.17
N ALA A 214 20.03 -9.90 -0.57
CA ALA A 214 21.30 -9.66 -1.25
C ALA A 214 21.19 -8.50 -2.24
N ASP A 215 20.12 -8.48 -3.05
CA ASP A 215 19.84 -7.40 -3.99
C ASP A 215 19.64 -6.04 -3.29
N PHE A 216 18.87 -6.00 -2.20
CA PHE A 216 18.66 -4.76 -1.44
C PHE A 216 19.95 -4.27 -0.75
N ARG A 217 20.77 -5.17 -0.22
CA ARG A 217 22.05 -4.81 0.40
C ARG A 217 23.00 -4.21 -0.63
N GLU A 218 23.19 -4.89 -1.76
CA GLU A 218 24.06 -4.38 -2.81
C GLU A 218 23.53 -3.06 -3.39
N ALA A 219 22.21 -2.92 -3.56
CA ALA A 219 21.60 -1.65 -3.94
C ALA A 219 21.89 -0.53 -2.93
N ALA A 220 21.78 -0.81 -1.62
CA ALA A 220 22.09 0.16 -0.57
C ALA A 220 23.57 0.57 -0.55
N ASP A 221 24.48 -0.30 -0.98
CA ASP A 221 25.92 -0.01 -1.06
C ASP A 221 26.29 0.80 -2.30
N LEU A 222 25.53 0.64 -3.40
CA LEU A 222 25.78 1.32 -4.67
C LEU A 222 25.06 2.67 -4.80
N LEU A 223 23.89 2.83 -4.18
CA LEU A 223 23.04 4.01 -4.35
C LEU A 223 23.43 5.15 -3.39
N PRO A 224 23.26 6.42 -3.81
CA PRO A 224 23.50 7.57 -2.95
C PRO A 224 22.41 7.69 -1.88
N ILE A 225 22.68 8.44 -0.82
CA ILE A 225 21.63 8.90 0.11
C ILE A 225 20.76 9.95 -0.58
N ASP A 226 21.41 10.92 -1.23
CA ASP A 226 20.75 12.00 -1.95
C ASP A 226 21.32 12.10 -3.37
N TRP A 227 20.43 11.93 -4.35
CA TRP A 227 20.77 12.03 -5.77
C TRP A 227 21.23 13.43 -6.16
N ASP A 228 20.75 14.48 -5.51
CA ASP A 228 21.12 15.87 -5.83
C ASP A 228 22.61 16.16 -5.54
N ASN A 229 23.25 15.31 -4.72
CA ASN A 229 24.68 15.37 -4.44
C ASN A 229 25.56 14.62 -5.45
N THR A 230 24.97 13.82 -6.34
CA THR A 230 25.70 13.06 -7.38
C THR A 230 25.95 13.87 -8.64
N THR A 231 26.94 13.50 -9.45
CA THR A 231 27.20 14.19 -10.74
C THR A 231 26.01 14.02 -11.69
N ALA A 232 25.45 12.81 -11.75
CA ALA A 232 24.31 12.49 -12.61
C ALA A 232 23.02 13.20 -12.16
N GLY A 233 22.72 13.20 -10.86
CA GLY A 233 21.50 13.78 -10.32
C GLY A 233 21.43 15.31 -10.39
N LYS A 234 22.58 16.01 -10.42
CA LYS A 234 22.63 17.46 -10.66
C LYS A 234 21.97 17.90 -11.97
N ARG A 235 21.85 17.01 -12.98
CA ARG A 235 21.13 17.28 -14.23
C ARG A 235 19.61 17.46 -14.01
N THR A 236 19.09 16.92 -12.91
CA THR A 236 17.68 16.96 -12.51
C THR A 236 17.52 17.46 -11.06
N LEU A 237 18.37 18.43 -10.66
CA LEU A 237 18.41 19.00 -9.31
C LEU A 237 17.00 19.37 -8.80
N GLY A 238 16.68 18.93 -7.57
CA GLY A 238 15.38 19.15 -6.95
C GLY A 238 14.24 18.30 -7.48
N LYS A 239 14.50 17.39 -8.45
CA LYS A 239 13.51 16.51 -9.07
C LYS A 239 13.79 15.02 -8.86
N ASN A 240 14.75 14.68 -8.00
CA ASN A 240 15.19 13.29 -7.81
C ASN A 240 14.50 12.54 -6.66
N GLN A 241 13.53 13.15 -5.97
CA GLN A 241 12.91 12.60 -4.75
C GLN A 241 12.26 11.21 -4.89
N LEU A 242 11.91 10.78 -6.12
CA LEU A 242 11.32 9.46 -6.38
C LEU A 242 12.34 8.42 -6.80
N ARG A 243 13.58 8.82 -7.08
CA ARG A 243 14.63 7.88 -7.48
C ARG A 243 15.03 7.02 -6.30
N ILE A 244 15.21 5.72 -6.56
CA ILE A 244 15.65 4.79 -5.52
C ILE A 244 16.99 5.24 -4.95
N ASN A 245 17.05 5.35 -3.63
CA ASN A 245 18.26 5.74 -2.91
C ASN A 245 18.64 4.68 -1.86
N LYS A 246 19.77 4.90 -1.19
CA LYS A 246 20.27 4.01 -0.12
C LYS A 246 19.24 3.77 0.98
N ILE A 247 18.53 4.81 1.40
CA ILE A 247 17.56 4.74 2.50
C ILE A 247 16.38 3.82 2.14
N MET A 248 15.85 3.95 0.91
CA MET A 248 14.81 3.06 0.40
C MET A 248 15.27 1.60 0.38
N ALA A 249 16.50 1.34 -0.08
CA ALA A 249 17.07 0.01 -0.14
C ALA A 249 17.28 -0.61 1.25
N LEU A 250 17.81 0.15 2.22
CA LEU A 250 17.92 -0.30 3.62
C LEU A 250 16.56 -0.58 4.26
N ALA A 251 15.56 0.25 3.97
CA ALA A 251 14.22 0.09 4.53
C ALA A 251 13.57 -1.22 4.05
N TYR A 252 13.69 -1.52 2.75
CA TYR A 252 13.20 -2.79 2.20
C TYR A 252 14.06 -3.99 2.59
N LEU A 253 15.38 -3.82 2.78
CA LEU A 253 16.23 -4.86 3.36
C LEU A 253 15.73 -5.28 4.75
N GLY A 254 15.50 -4.30 5.62
CA GLY A 254 14.96 -4.54 6.96
C GLY A 254 13.57 -5.17 6.92
N LYS A 255 12.66 -4.64 6.09
CA LYS A 255 11.29 -5.17 5.95
C LYS A 255 11.28 -6.61 5.44
N ASN A 256 12.09 -6.91 4.43
CA ASN A 256 12.21 -8.24 3.87
C ASN A 256 12.71 -9.26 4.91
N TYR A 257 13.72 -8.90 5.70
CA TYR A 257 14.18 -9.76 6.79
C TYR A 257 13.14 -9.90 7.91
N LEU A 258 12.43 -8.83 8.29
CA LEU A 258 11.38 -8.93 9.31
C LEU A 258 10.23 -9.84 8.83
N TRP A 259 9.87 -9.78 7.55
CA TRP A 259 8.89 -10.68 6.97
C TRP A 259 9.38 -12.13 7.02
N ALA A 260 10.61 -12.40 6.59
CA ALA A 260 11.20 -13.75 6.70
C ALA A 260 11.24 -14.26 8.15
N GLY A 261 11.47 -13.37 9.11
CA GLY A 261 11.46 -13.67 10.54
C GLY A 261 10.07 -13.78 11.17
N SER A 262 9.00 -13.37 10.48
CA SER A 262 7.64 -13.37 11.04
C SER A 262 7.02 -14.78 11.09
N PRO A 263 6.10 -15.04 12.04
CA PRO A 263 5.48 -16.34 12.29
C PRO A 263 5.04 -17.15 11.06
N LEU A 264 4.30 -16.54 10.11
CA LEU A 264 3.78 -17.26 8.94
C LEU A 264 4.90 -17.73 7.99
N MET A 265 5.85 -16.84 7.70
CA MET A 265 6.93 -17.11 6.76
C MET A 265 7.95 -18.10 7.33
N ASN A 266 8.21 -17.98 8.63
CA ASN A 266 8.99 -18.95 9.35
C ASN A 266 8.29 -20.32 9.37
N PHE A 267 6.98 -20.35 9.63
CA PHE A 267 6.20 -21.59 9.61
C PHE A 267 6.24 -22.27 8.24
N GLN A 268 6.09 -21.51 7.16
CA GLN A 268 6.19 -22.04 5.80
C GLN A 268 7.57 -22.64 5.51
N SER A 269 8.64 -22.07 6.07
CA SER A 269 10.02 -22.46 5.73
C SER A 269 10.61 -23.51 6.69
N THR A 270 10.17 -23.55 7.95
CA THR A 270 10.77 -24.37 9.01
C THR A 270 9.76 -25.19 9.81
N GLY A 271 8.45 -24.93 9.68
CA GLY A 271 7.40 -25.51 10.52
C GLY A 271 7.22 -24.83 11.88
N SER A 272 8.03 -23.82 12.23
CA SER A 272 7.90 -23.06 13.49
C SER A 272 7.01 -21.83 13.35
N LYS A 273 6.01 -21.69 14.23
CA LYS A 273 5.15 -20.49 14.32
C LYS A 273 5.76 -19.36 15.17
N ALA A 274 6.94 -19.56 15.75
CA ALA A 274 7.63 -18.50 16.48
C ALA A 274 8.31 -17.54 15.50
N TYR A 275 8.74 -16.37 16.00
CA TYR A 275 9.64 -15.52 15.26
C TYR A 275 11.01 -16.21 15.05
N HIS A 276 11.63 -16.00 13.89
CA HIS A 276 12.99 -16.46 13.64
C HIS A 276 14.00 -15.39 14.07
N ALA A 277 14.65 -15.61 15.21
CA ALA A 277 15.52 -14.61 15.86
C ALA A 277 16.63 -14.06 14.95
N ASP A 278 17.28 -14.90 14.13
CA ASP A 278 18.38 -14.43 13.27
C ASP A 278 17.91 -13.48 12.15
N TYR A 279 16.76 -13.76 11.53
CA TYR A 279 16.17 -12.84 10.55
C TYR A 279 15.72 -11.55 11.22
N CYS A 280 15.13 -11.62 12.41
CA CYS A 280 14.83 -10.43 13.22
C CYS A 280 16.10 -9.64 13.55
N LYS A 281 17.22 -10.29 13.87
CA LYS A 281 18.50 -9.63 14.11
C LYS A 281 19.02 -8.93 12.84
N LYS A 282 19.00 -9.60 11.69
CA LYS A 282 19.37 -8.99 10.39
C LYS A 282 18.49 -7.77 10.07
N ALA A 283 17.18 -7.87 10.28
CA ALA A 283 16.24 -6.76 10.11
C ALA A 283 16.58 -5.58 11.03
N THR A 284 16.83 -5.89 12.32
CA THR A 284 17.20 -4.92 13.35
C THR A 284 18.43 -4.10 12.95
N GLN A 285 19.47 -4.74 12.42
CA GLN A 285 20.70 -4.06 11.99
C GLN A 285 20.50 -3.19 10.75
N ALA A 286 19.72 -3.67 9.77
CA ALA A 286 19.42 -2.90 8.55
C ALA A 286 18.63 -1.63 8.87
N PHE A 287 17.61 -1.75 9.73
CA PHE A 287 16.88 -0.59 10.23
C PHE A 287 17.72 0.30 11.13
N GLY A 288 18.59 -0.27 11.97
CA GLY A 288 19.53 0.50 12.80
C GLY A 288 20.51 1.34 11.97
N GLU A 289 21.03 0.81 10.86
CA GLU A 289 21.86 1.59 9.92
C GLU A 289 21.05 2.76 9.34
N LEU A 290 19.84 2.48 8.86
CA LEU A 290 18.94 3.48 8.30
C LEU A 290 18.63 4.60 9.29
N LEU A 291 18.13 4.24 10.48
CA LEU A 291 17.70 5.20 11.49
C LEU A 291 18.88 6.00 12.04
N SER A 292 20.08 5.42 12.12
CA SER A 292 21.29 6.17 12.47
C SER A 292 21.64 7.25 11.44
N LEU A 293 21.49 6.96 10.14
CA LEU A 293 21.69 7.96 9.07
C LEU A 293 20.63 9.07 9.16
N VAL A 294 19.37 8.70 9.43
CA VAL A 294 18.25 9.64 9.58
C VAL A 294 18.45 10.55 10.79
N GLU A 295 18.67 9.99 11.98
CA GLU A 295 18.77 10.76 13.23
C GLU A 295 20.05 11.58 13.35
N SER A 296 21.12 11.21 12.64
CA SER A 296 22.34 12.02 12.57
C SER A 296 22.24 13.20 11.58
N GLY A 297 21.12 13.35 10.87
CA GLY A 297 20.90 14.44 9.92
C GLY A 297 21.62 14.25 8.57
N GLN A 298 22.06 13.03 8.25
CA GLN A 298 22.71 12.75 6.95
C GLN A 298 21.72 12.59 5.80
N THR A 299 20.41 12.54 6.08
CA THR A 299 19.35 12.31 5.08
C THR A 299 18.31 13.42 5.14
N ASN A 300 17.48 13.52 4.10
CA ASN A 300 16.34 14.45 4.05
C ASN A 300 15.07 13.87 4.70
N TYR A 301 15.14 12.68 5.31
CA TYR A 301 13.98 12.04 5.92
C TYR A 301 13.79 12.49 7.38
N THR A 302 12.55 12.81 7.76
CA THR A 302 12.18 13.09 9.14
C THR A 302 10.67 12.89 9.34
N LEU A 303 10.27 12.57 10.56
CA LEU A 303 8.86 12.47 10.94
C LEU A 303 8.22 13.86 10.83
N LEU A 304 7.04 13.92 10.21
CA LEU A 304 6.27 15.15 10.18
C LEU A 304 5.69 15.44 11.57
N PRO A 305 5.67 16.72 12.00
CA PRO A 305 4.90 17.15 13.16
C PRO A 305 3.41 16.79 12.99
N MET A 306 2.69 16.50 14.08
CA MET A 306 1.28 16.11 13.98
C MET A 306 0.37 17.14 13.32
N ALA A 307 0.70 18.43 13.43
CA ALA A 307 -0.02 19.48 12.72
C ALA A 307 -0.04 19.22 11.19
N ASN A 308 1.05 18.66 10.66
CA ASN A 308 1.29 18.48 9.24
C ASN A 308 1.25 17.01 8.79
N ILE A 309 0.84 16.06 9.64
CA ILE A 309 0.82 14.63 9.30
C ILE A 309 -0.01 14.33 8.03
N HIS A 310 -1.02 15.15 7.75
CA HIS A 310 -1.84 15.03 6.54
C HIS A 310 -1.01 15.14 5.25
N LEU A 311 0.12 15.87 5.27
CA LEU A 311 1.02 15.99 4.12
C LEU A 311 1.66 14.65 3.74
N ASN A 312 1.55 13.61 4.58
CA ASN A 312 1.92 12.25 4.19
C ASN A 312 0.99 11.66 3.12
N PHE A 313 -0.26 12.14 3.06
CA PHE A 313 -1.33 11.51 2.28
C PHE A 313 -1.97 12.45 1.26
N TYR A 314 -2.09 13.74 1.59
CA TYR A 314 -2.66 14.73 0.67
C TYR A 314 -2.03 16.12 0.79
N THR A 315 -2.04 16.86 -0.31
CA THR A 315 -1.73 18.29 -0.37
C THR A 315 -2.90 19.06 -0.96
N THR A 316 -3.01 20.35 -0.64
CA THR A 316 -3.99 21.27 -1.23
C THR A 316 -3.34 22.65 -1.38
N GLY A 317 -3.70 23.39 -2.42
CA GLY A 317 -3.19 24.75 -2.69
C GLY A 317 -1.70 24.83 -3.01
N GLN A 318 -1.03 23.69 -3.23
CA GLN A 318 0.43 23.59 -3.39
C GLN A 318 0.82 23.21 -4.84
N ASN A 319 0.10 23.73 -5.83
CA ASN A 319 0.35 23.46 -7.26
C ASN A 319 0.53 21.97 -7.57
N TRP A 320 -0.41 21.13 -7.09
CA TRP A 320 -0.42 19.67 -7.26
C TRP A 320 0.80 18.93 -6.67
N ALA A 321 1.53 19.54 -5.72
CA ALA A 321 2.66 18.91 -5.05
C ALA A 321 2.31 17.50 -4.54
N MET A 322 3.15 16.52 -4.84
CA MET A 322 2.91 15.14 -4.42
C MET A 322 3.04 14.99 -2.89
N PRO A 323 2.03 14.41 -2.20
CA PRO A 323 2.09 14.21 -0.76
C PRO A 323 3.09 13.11 -0.38
N GLY A 324 3.66 13.25 0.81
CA GLY A 324 4.62 12.38 1.51
C GLY A 324 5.79 13.15 2.13
N SER A 325 6.02 14.41 1.72
CA SER A 325 7.00 15.35 2.29
C SER A 325 8.34 14.68 2.65
N THR A 326 8.83 14.83 3.89
CA THR A 326 10.07 14.24 4.41
C THR A 326 9.87 12.85 5.02
N GLU A 327 8.64 12.34 5.14
CA GLU A 327 8.40 11.08 5.87
C GLU A 327 8.20 9.88 4.93
N ALA A 328 7.72 10.10 3.70
CA ALA A 328 7.51 9.02 2.74
C ALA A 328 8.85 8.44 2.27
N ILE A 329 9.12 7.18 2.62
CA ILE A 329 10.32 6.46 2.23
C ILE A 329 10.19 5.98 0.79
N PHE A 330 9.09 5.33 0.44
CA PHE A 330 8.91 4.77 -0.91
C PHE A 330 7.50 5.00 -1.45
N ARG A 331 7.43 5.54 -2.66
CA ARG A 331 6.22 5.81 -3.44
C ARG A 331 6.58 5.86 -4.92
N GLY A 332 5.65 5.47 -5.79
CA GLY A 332 5.82 5.53 -7.24
C GLY A 332 5.47 6.91 -7.80
N PRO A 333 5.75 7.15 -9.09
CA PRO A 333 5.25 8.34 -9.78
C PRO A 333 3.72 8.35 -9.83
N TYR A 334 3.17 9.51 -10.15
CA TYR A 334 1.77 9.70 -10.51
C TYR A 334 1.69 10.16 -11.96
N ILE A 335 0.57 9.89 -12.61
CA ILE A 335 0.36 10.25 -14.02
C ILE A 335 -0.32 11.61 -14.10
N ASP A 336 -1.39 11.76 -13.34
CA ASP A 336 -2.12 13.01 -13.18
C ASP A 336 -2.60 13.10 -11.72
N ALA A 337 -2.32 14.22 -11.07
CA ALA A 337 -2.65 14.44 -9.66
C ALA A 337 -4.17 14.60 -9.45
N TRP A 338 -4.86 15.10 -10.47
CA TRP A 338 -6.31 15.34 -10.44
C TRP A 338 -7.12 14.04 -10.41
N VAL A 339 -6.50 12.92 -10.80
CA VAL A 339 -7.09 11.59 -10.79
C VAL A 339 -7.73 11.23 -9.44
N SER A 340 -7.15 11.71 -8.33
CA SER A 340 -7.69 11.49 -6.99
C SER A 340 -9.11 12.04 -6.77
N ASN A 341 -9.54 13.04 -7.56
CA ASN A 341 -10.92 13.56 -7.56
C ASN A 341 -11.95 12.53 -8.02
N TRP A 342 -11.54 11.64 -8.92
CA TRP A 342 -12.37 10.58 -9.49
C TRP A 342 -12.17 9.27 -8.73
N GLY A 343 -11.87 9.34 -7.42
CA GLY A 343 -11.60 8.20 -6.57
C GLY A 343 -11.46 8.58 -5.11
N THR A 344 -10.24 8.48 -4.56
CA THR A 344 -9.96 8.59 -3.12
C THR A 344 -10.60 9.80 -2.44
N SER A 345 -10.66 10.96 -3.10
CA SER A 345 -11.20 12.18 -2.48
C SER A 345 -12.68 12.10 -2.14
N LYS A 346 -13.43 11.16 -2.73
CA LYS A 346 -14.88 10.98 -2.58
C LYS A 346 -15.28 9.65 -1.94
N GLN A 347 -14.34 8.76 -1.64
CA GLN A 347 -14.62 7.41 -1.15
C GLN A 347 -15.18 7.37 0.28
N TYR A 348 -14.88 8.40 1.09
CA TYR A 348 -15.12 8.39 2.53
C TYR A 348 -16.17 9.43 2.97
N ILE A 349 -17.10 9.80 2.08
CA ILE A 349 -18.11 10.83 2.35
C ILE A 349 -19.51 10.21 2.28
N PRO A 350 -20.35 10.32 3.33
CA PRO A 350 -21.77 9.94 3.27
C PRO A 350 -22.57 10.75 2.26
N LEU A 351 -23.60 10.15 1.66
CA LEU A 351 -24.42 10.76 0.60
C LEU A 351 -25.07 12.09 1.01
N GLU A 352 -25.40 12.25 2.29
CA GLU A 352 -26.03 13.44 2.85
C GLU A 352 -25.23 14.71 2.49
N VAL A 353 -23.89 14.61 2.51
CA VAL A 353 -22.97 15.72 2.19
C VAL A 353 -22.00 15.43 1.03
N GLY A 354 -22.05 14.22 0.46
CA GLY A 354 -21.21 13.77 -0.65
C GLY A 354 -21.94 13.78 -2.01
N ASP A 355 -21.17 13.52 -3.07
CA ASP A 355 -21.68 13.36 -4.45
C ASP A 355 -22.15 11.91 -4.73
N GLY A 356 -22.01 10.99 -3.77
CA GLY A 356 -22.29 9.56 -3.91
C GLY A 356 -22.32 8.86 -2.56
N ASP A 357 -22.35 7.53 -2.58
CA ASP A 357 -22.37 6.69 -1.40
C ASP A 357 -20.99 6.53 -0.73
N LEU A 358 -20.99 6.45 0.61
CA LEU A 358 -19.82 6.08 1.40
C LEU A 358 -19.36 4.67 1.03
N LYS A 359 -18.11 4.53 0.57
CA LYS A 359 -17.60 3.26 0.03
C LYS A 359 -17.06 2.34 1.10
N PHE A 360 -16.20 2.88 1.98
CA PHE A 360 -15.49 2.11 2.99
C PHE A 360 -15.71 2.72 4.38
N ASN A 361 -16.01 1.85 5.34
CA ASN A 361 -16.42 2.22 6.69
C ASN A 361 -15.41 1.66 7.68
N PRO A 362 -14.73 2.48 8.50
CA PRO A 362 -13.88 1.96 9.55
C PRO A 362 -14.73 1.13 10.53
N THR A 363 -14.29 -0.09 10.86
CA THR A 363 -15.03 -0.96 11.78
C THR A 363 -14.88 -0.48 13.22
N ALA A 364 -15.92 -0.67 14.04
CA ALA A 364 -15.91 -0.19 15.42
C ALA A 364 -14.78 -0.82 16.25
N ASN A 365 -14.58 -2.14 16.11
CA ASN A 365 -13.51 -2.85 16.80
C ASN A 365 -12.10 -2.42 16.36
N TYR A 366 -11.92 -1.89 15.15
CA TYR A 366 -10.63 -1.30 14.76
C TYR A 366 -10.46 0.11 15.35
N VAL A 367 -11.54 0.88 15.42
CA VAL A 367 -11.54 2.21 16.06
C VAL A 367 -11.21 2.12 17.55
N ASP A 368 -11.49 1.01 18.22
CA ASP A 368 -11.12 0.79 19.62
C ASP A 368 -9.60 0.72 19.86
N TYR A 369 -8.79 0.42 18.84
CA TYR A 369 -7.32 0.44 18.98
C TYR A 369 -6.79 1.84 19.29
N TYR A 370 -7.50 2.89 18.86
CA TYR A 370 -7.27 4.26 19.30
C TYR A 370 -7.69 4.37 20.76
N GLY A 371 -6.77 4.03 21.66
CA GLY A 371 -7.01 4.04 23.10
C GLY A 371 -7.22 5.45 23.66
N MET A 372 -6.82 5.64 24.92
CA MET A 372 -6.90 6.93 25.60
C MET A 372 -5.64 7.75 25.34
N LYS A 373 -5.73 9.07 25.53
CA LYS A 373 -4.61 10.03 25.44
C LYS A 373 -3.46 9.70 26.39
N SER A 374 -3.75 9.02 27.50
CA SER A 374 -2.76 8.47 28.43
C SER A 374 -1.87 7.40 27.80
N GLY A 375 -2.29 6.85 26.66
CA GLY A 375 -1.61 5.77 25.98
C GLY A 375 -2.12 4.38 26.34
N LEU A 376 -3.08 4.27 27.25
CA LEU A 376 -3.69 3.01 27.66
C LEU A 376 -4.79 2.57 26.67
N PRO A 377 -4.92 1.25 26.41
CA PRO A 377 -5.98 0.72 25.56
C PRO A 377 -7.36 0.82 26.23
N ILE A 378 -8.41 0.80 25.41
CA ILE A 378 -9.80 0.60 25.87
C ILE A 378 -10.06 -0.91 25.88
N LYS A 379 -10.55 -1.43 27.01
CA LYS A 379 -10.83 -2.88 27.17
C LYS A 379 -12.22 -3.26 26.68
N ASP A 380 -13.20 -2.41 26.96
CA ASP A 380 -14.61 -2.59 26.61
C ASP A 380 -15.25 -1.21 26.46
N ILE A 381 -15.72 -0.87 25.27
CA ILE A 381 -16.36 0.43 24.98
C ILE A 381 -17.71 0.60 25.69
N THR A 382 -18.29 -0.49 26.21
CA THR A 382 -19.59 -0.45 26.92
C THR A 382 -19.44 -0.19 28.42
N GLN A 383 -18.21 -0.19 28.95
CA GLN A 383 -17.93 -0.06 30.37
C GLN A 383 -16.89 1.03 30.63
N SER A 384 -17.17 1.93 31.57
CA SER A 384 -16.17 2.91 32.01
C SER A 384 -15.02 2.22 32.74
N ASP A 385 -13.79 2.68 32.52
CA ASP A 385 -12.58 2.11 33.09
C ASP A 385 -11.74 3.20 33.75
N VAL A 386 -11.61 3.10 35.08
CA VAL A 386 -10.86 4.05 35.91
C VAL A 386 -9.37 4.04 35.56
N GLU A 387 -8.81 2.88 35.19
CA GLU A 387 -7.39 2.76 34.91
C GLU A 387 -6.98 3.56 33.67
N SER A 388 -7.74 3.41 32.57
CA SER A 388 -7.49 4.14 31.33
C SER A 388 -8.06 5.57 31.34
N GLY A 389 -9.04 5.84 32.20
CA GLY A 389 -9.82 7.08 32.21
C GLY A 389 -10.97 7.08 31.18
N TYR A 390 -11.25 5.93 30.56
CA TYR A 390 -12.34 5.79 29.59
C TYR A 390 -13.71 5.90 30.27
N ASN A 391 -14.63 6.65 29.66
CA ASN A 391 -16.01 6.80 30.12
C ASN A 391 -16.99 6.44 28.99
N ALA A 392 -17.80 5.41 29.22
CA ALA A 392 -18.77 4.91 28.23
C ALA A 392 -19.88 5.93 27.90
N GLU A 393 -20.18 6.87 28.79
CA GLU A 393 -21.12 7.96 28.51
C GLU A 393 -20.49 9.11 27.70
N TYR A 394 -19.16 9.17 27.63
CA TYR A 394 -18.39 10.16 26.87
C TYR A 394 -17.29 9.46 26.04
N PRO A 395 -17.68 8.56 25.12
CA PRO A 395 -16.78 7.56 24.52
C PRO A 395 -15.67 8.15 23.63
N TRP A 396 -15.81 9.42 23.24
CA TRP A 396 -14.87 10.13 22.38
C TRP A 396 -14.02 11.16 23.13
N LYS A 397 -14.19 11.30 24.44
CA LYS A 397 -13.41 12.23 25.26
C LYS A 397 -12.01 11.66 25.53
N ASP A 398 -10.99 12.51 25.45
CA ASP A 398 -9.60 12.21 25.81
C ASP A 398 -9.02 10.93 25.16
N ARG A 399 -9.39 10.66 23.91
CA ARG A 399 -8.85 9.57 23.07
C ARG A 399 -7.44 9.89 22.59
N ASP A 400 -6.74 8.88 22.05
CA ASP A 400 -5.49 9.07 21.30
C ASP A 400 -5.65 10.23 20.29
N PRO A 401 -4.76 11.24 20.25
CA PRO A 401 -4.94 12.40 19.38
C PRO A 401 -5.10 12.08 17.88
N ARG A 402 -4.62 10.92 17.42
CA ARG A 402 -4.81 10.45 16.04
C ARG A 402 -6.27 10.11 15.74
N PHE A 403 -7.05 9.68 16.74
CA PHE A 403 -8.48 9.41 16.59
C PHE A 403 -9.22 10.59 15.95
N TYR A 404 -8.97 11.81 16.44
CA TYR A 404 -9.64 13.03 15.98
C TYR A 404 -9.18 13.52 14.59
N LYS A 405 -8.09 12.95 14.06
CA LYS A 405 -7.59 13.23 12.71
C LYS A 405 -8.09 12.19 11.72
N ASP A 406 -8.08 10.93 12.13
CA ASP A 406 -8.32 9.79 11.25
C ASP A 406 -9.80 9.42 11.18
N ILE A 407 -10.56 9.61 12.26
CA ILE A 407 -11.94 9.17 12.40
C ILE A 407 -12.90 10.34 12.61
N ILE A 408 -13.98 10.37 11.82
CA ILE A 408 -15.17 11.18 12.08
C ILE A 408 -16.10 10.33 12.95
N PHE A 409 -16.43 10.87 14.12
CA PHE A 409 -17.40 10.34 15.07
C PHE A 409 -18.62 11.26 15.15
N ASP A 410 -19.60 10.85 15.94
CA ASP A 410 -20.88 11.55 16.03
C ASP A 410 -20.74 13.00 16.49
N GLY A 411 -21.47 13.88 15.83
CA GLY A 411 -21.53 15.31 16.13
C GLY A 411 -20.38 16.15 15.57
N VAL A 412 -19.37 15.55 14.93
CA VAL A 412 -18.32 16.32 14.23
C VAL A 412 -18.94 17.20 13.15
N LYS A 413 -18.61 18.50 13.15
CA LYS A 413 -19.02 19.44 12.10
C LYS A 413 -18.27 19.12 10.80
N VAL A 414 -18.93 18.49 9.84
CA VAL A 414 -18.30 18.01 8.59
C VAL A 414 -18.37 19.01 7.46
N VAL A 415 -19.35 19.91 7.44
CA VAL A 415 -19.45 21.00 6.44
C VAL A 415 -19.09 22.34 7.06
N GLN A 416 -18.13 23.06 6.47
CA GLN A 416 -17.60 24.32 7.01
C GLN A 416 -18.33 25.54 6.46
N GLY A 417 -18.64 25.54 5.17
CA GLY A 417 -19.28 26.62 4.42
C GLY A 417 -20.81 26.62 4.53
N ASN A 418 -21.44 27.35 3.62
CA ASN A 418 -22.89 27.55 3.62
C ASN A 418 -23.63 26.28 3.15
N MET A 419 -24.76 25.98 3.79
CA MET A 419 -25.69 24.94 3.35
C MET A 419 -27.09 25.53 3.18
N PRO A 420 -27.93 24.96 2.30
CA PRO A 420 -29.35 25.26 2.27
C PRO A 420 -29.99 24.96 3.63
N GLU A 421 -30.93 25.79 4.08
CA GLU A 421 -31.59 25.66 5.40
C GLU A 421 -32.15 24.26 5.65
N LYS A 422 -32.77 23.65 4.63
CA LYS A 422 -33.34 22.29 4.70
C LYS A 422 -32.30 21.16 4.88
N GLU A 423 -31.03 21.43 4.59
CA GLU A 423 -29.91 20.47 4.65
C GLU A 423 -29.01 20.74 5.87
N GLU A 424 -29.22 21.83 6.61
CA GLU A 424 -28.44 22.19 7.82
C GLU A 424 -28.43 21.09 8.90
N VAL A 425 -29.46 20.24 8.93
CA VAL A 425 -29.55 19.08 9.82
C VAL A 425 -28.37 18.11 9.63
N ASP A 426 -27.77 18.07 8.44
CA ASP A 426 -26.66 17.19 8.07
C ASP A 426 -25.29 17.89 8.16
N ARG A 427 -25.21 19.11 8.69
CA ARG A 427 -23.93 19.81 8.88
C ARG A 427 -22.98 19.03 9.82
N HIS A 428 -23.55 18.33 10.79
CA HIS A 428 -22.83 17.53 11.77
C HIS A 428 -23.07 16.05 11.49
N ALA A 429 -22.05 15.23 11.70
CA ALA A 429 -22.15 13.78 11.47
C ALA A 429 -23.22 13.16 12.40
N ASN A 430 -24.35 12.75 11.83
CA ASN A 430 -25.47 12.15 12.56
C ASN A 430 -25.32 10.62 12.62
N LEU A 431 -24.33 10.16 13.41
CA LEU A 431 -23.91 8.76 13.52
C LEU A 431 -24.54 8.02 14.72
N TYR A 432 -25.36 8.68 15.52
CA TYR A 432 -26.22 8.03 16.53
C TYR A 432 -27.19 7.02 15.91
N THR A 433 -27.73 6.10 16.71
CA THR A 433 -28.68 5.08 16.24
C THR A 433 -29.88 5.74 15.55
N GLY A 434 -30.12 5.42 14.28
CA GLY A 434 -31.21 6.00 13.48
C GLY A 434 -30.92 7.39 12.90
N GLY A 435 -29.70 7.94 13.09
CA GLY A 435 -29.28 9.19 12.48
C GLY A 435 -29.16 9.11 10.96
N SER A 436 -29.21 10.27 10.28
CA SER A 436 -29.21 10.34 8.81
C SER A 436 -27.98 9.70 8.17
N TYR A 437 -26.85 9.64 8.87
CA TYR A 437 -25.60 9.10 8.33
C TYR A 437 -25.48 7.59 8.56
N ARG A 438 -26.53 6.88 8.97
CA ARG A 438 -26.49 5.44 9.35
C ARG A 438 -27.03 4.47 8.30
N ASP A 439 -27.40 4.95 7.11
CA ASP A 439 -27.83 4.05 6.03
C ASP A 439 -26.69 3.11 5.60
N ILE A 440 -26.96 1.80 5.52
CA ILE A 440 -25.93 0.78 5.22
C ILE A 440 -25.41 0.82 3.77
N ARG A 441 -26.17 1.45 2.87
CA ARG A 441 -25.87 1.55 1.45
C ARG A 441 -25.17 2.88 1.14
N THR A 442 -25.63 3.98 1.72
CA THR A 442 -25.20 5.34 1.36
C THR A 442 -24.43 6.08 2.45
N GLY A 443 -24.53 5.63 3.71
CA GLY A 443 -23.86 6.18 4.88
C GLY A 443 -23.02 5.13 5.63
N SER A 444 -22.86 5.36 6.93
CA SER A 444 -22.06 4.54 7.84
C SER A 444 -22.84 3.45 8.54
N GLN A 445 -22.60 2.20 8.14
CA GLN A 445 -23.12 1.04 8.88
C GLN A 445 -22.43 0.86 10.25
N THR A 446 -21.18 1.33 10.40
CA THR A 446 -20.34 1.05 11.58
C THR A 446 -20.49 2.07 12.70
N GLY A 447 -21.07 3.25 12.42
CA GLY A 447 -21.13 4.37 13.35
C GLY A 447 -19.89 5.28 13.32
N TYR A 448 -19.00 5.07 12.36
CA TYR A 448 -17.79 5.88 12.14
C TYR A 448 -17.55 6.13 10.65
N VAL A 449 -16.85 7.22 10.32
CA VAL A 449 -16.42 7.54 8.95
C VAL A 449 -14.92 7.81 8.93
N LEU A 450 -14.21 7.31 7.90
CA LEU A 450 -12.77 7.54 7.75
C LEU A 450 -12.52 8.95 7.21
N ARG A 451 -11.46 9.61 7.70
CA ARG A 451 -11.03 10.93 7.23
C ARG A 451 -9.57 11.01 6.85
N LYS A 452 -8.72 10.12 7.35
CA LYS A 452 -7.25 10.18 7.25
C LYS A 452 -6.68 10.68 5.91
N PHE A 453 -7.27 10.25 4.79
CA PHE A 453 -6.77 10.56 3.44
C PHE A 453 -7.37 11.80 2.78
N ILE A 454 -8.39 12.43 3.38
CA ILE A 454 -9.10 13.56 2.77
C ILE A 454 -9.24 14.74 3.75
N PRO A 455 -9.16 15.98 3.27
CA PRO A 455 -9.54 17.12 4.09
C PRO A 455 -11.03 17.06 4.44
N LEU A 456 -11.42 17.63 5.59
CA LEU A 456 -12.83 17.64 6.03
C LEU A 456 -13.75 18.39 5.03
N THR A 457 -13.16 19.32 4.29
CA THR A 457 -13.78 20.11 3.23
C THR A 457 -13.95 19.34 1.90
N SER A 458 -13.56 18.06 1.84
CA SER A 458 -13.93 17.16 0.74
C SER A 458 -15.40 16.77 0.90
N ASN A 459 -16.30 17.68 0.54
CA ASN A 459 -17.75 17.48 0.52
C ASN A 459 -18.38 18.39 -0.56
N LYS A 460 -19.66 18.18 -0.89
CA LYS A 460 -20.32 18.87 -2.01
C LYS A 460 -20.57 20.36 -1.80
N TYR A 461 -20.36 20.88 -0.59
CA TYR A 461 -20.55 22.30 -0.28
C TYR A 461 -19.22 23.04 -0.25
N ASP A 462 -18.21 22.47 0.43
CA ASP A 462 -16.88 23.07 0.58
C ASP A 462 -15.96 22.81 -0.62
N GLN A 463 -16.24 21.74 -1.39
CA GLN A 463 -15.65 21.49 -2.71
C GLN A 463 -14.10 21.44 -2.72
N ALA A 464 -13.46 20.92 -1.67
CA ALA A 464 -12.00 20.78 -1.63
C ALA A 464 -11.42 19.81 -2.67
N TYR A 465 -12.26 19.04 -3.33
CA TYR A 465 -11.87 18.25 -4.49
C TYR A 465 -12.06 18.99 -5.81
N SER A 466 -12.38 20.30 -5.83
CA SER A 466 -12.48 21.09 -7.07
C SER A 466 -11.11 21.37 -7.69
N TYR A 467 -11.05 21.50 -9.02
CA TYR A 467 -9.77 21.58 -9.76
C TYR A 467 -8.87 22.70 -9.23
N GLY A 468 -9.41 23.90 -9.00
CA GLY A 468 -8.63 25.06 -8.52
C GLY A 468 -8.06 24.93 -7.11
N THR A 469 -8.52 23.96 -6.31
CA THR A 469 -7.99 23.70 -4.96
C THR A 469 -6.72 22.84 -4.98
N ASN A 470 -6.39 22.25 -6.13
CA ASN A 470 -5.21 21.41 -6.34
C ASN A 470 -5.05 20.28 -5.31
N LEU A 471 -6.15 19.60 -4.94
CA LEU A 471 -6.11 18.46 -4.01
C LEU A 471 -5.45 17.25 -4.67
N HIS A 472 -4.28 16.88 -4.18
CA HIS A 472 -3.56 15.69 -4.63
C HIS A 472 -3.46 14.68 -3.49
N ILE A 473 -3.97 13.46 -3.70
CA ILE A 473 -3.93 12.36 -2.73
C ILE A 473 -3.05 11.21 -3.24
N TYR A 474 -2.11 10.75 -2.43
CA TYR A 474 -1.28 9.57 -2.70
C TYR A 474 -0.89 8.90 -1.37
N VAL A 475 -1.08 7.58 -1.26
CA VAL A 475 -0.66 6.81 -0.09
C VAL A 475 0.71 6.15 -0.35
N PRO A 476 1.76 6.43 0.45
CA PRO A 476 3.08 5.82 0.25
C PRO A 476 3.05 4.32 0.60
N TYR A 477 3.93 3.53 -0.04
CA TYR A 477 4.12 2.11 0.30
C TYR A 477 4.84 1.91 1.64
N MET A 478 5.63 2.91 2.04
CA MET A 478 6.38 2.92 3.28
C MET A 478 6.70 4.37 3.66
N ARG A 479 6.60 4.67 4.94
CA ARG A 479 7.02 5.93 5.54
C ARG A 479 7.86 5.69 6.80
N LEU A 480 8.54 6.72 7.28
CA LEU A 480 9.53 6.59 8.36
C LEU A 480 8.93 6.04 9.66
N ALA A 481 7.67 6.34 9.99
CA ALA A 481 7.03 5.73 11.17
C ALA A 481 6.87 4.20 11.05
N ASP A 482 6.62 3.67 9.85
CA ASP A 482 6.61 2.21 9.61
C ASP A 482 7.99 1.62 9.92
N VAL A 483 9.07 2.31 9.53
CA VAL A 483 10.45 1.90 9.81
C VAL A 483 10.74 1.84 11.31
N TYR A 484 10.35 2.87 12.08
CA TYR A 484 10.51 2.83 13.55
C TYR A 484 9.77 1.66 14.20
N LEU A 485 8.54 1.39 13.77
CA LEU A 485 7.74 0.31 14.34
C LEU A 485 8.22 -1.08 13.87
N MET A 486 8.69 -1.22 12.63
CA MET A 486 9.33 -2.45 12.16
C MET A 486 10.68 -2.68 12.86
N TYR A 487 11.46 -1.63 13.12
CA TYR A 487 12.66 -1.70 13.94
C TYR A 487 12.35 -2.19 15.34
N ALA A 488 11.35 -1.60 16.01
CA ALA A 488 10.94 -1.99 17.35
C ALA A 488 10.58 -3.49 17.39
N GLU A 489 9.78 -3.96 16.43
CA GLU A 489 9.39 -5.37 16.32
C GLU A 489 10.59 -6.28 16.14
N ALA A 490 11.46 -5.95 15.18
CA ALA A 490 12.65 -6.75 14.89
C ALA A 490 13.56 -6.82 16.12
N ALA A 491 13.83 -5.69 16.77
CA ALA A 491 14.74 -5.58 17.90
C ALA A 491 14.25 -6.35 19.12
N MET A 492 12.96 -6.24 19.44
CA MET A 492 12.38 -6.98 20.57
C MET A 492 12.36 -8.48 20.32
N MET A 493 12.08 -8.93 19.08
CA MET A 493 11.99 -10.35 18.74
C MET A 493 13.36 -11.00 18.56
N ALA A 494 14.35 -10.26 18.07
CA ALA A 494 15.73 -10.73 17.94
C ALA A 494 16.38 -11.04 19.30
N SER A 495 16.04 -10.26 20.32
CA SER A 495 16.62 -10.36 21.68
C SER A 495 15.67 -10.95 22.71
N ASN A 496 14.42 -11.22 22.33
CA ASN A 496 13.32 -11.58 23.23
C ASN A 496 13.19 -10.63 24.45
N SER A 497 13.41 -9.32 24.23
CA SER A 497 13.39 -8.29 25.27
C SER A 497 12.64 -7.03 24.83
N ALA A 498 11.86 -6.43 25.74
CA ALA A 498 11.20 -5.14 25.51
C ALA A 498 12.20 -3.99 25.26
N THR A 499 13.44 -4.14 25.72
CA THR A 499 14.52 -3.15 25.56
C THR A 499 15.58 -3.61 24.55
N GLY A 500 15.25 -4.58 23.69
CA GLY A 500 16.12 -5.01 22.59
C GLY A 500 16.51 -3.85 21.69
N LYS A 501 17.71 -3.91 21.09
CA LYS A 501 18.21 -2.88 20.15
C LYS A 501 19.20 -3.46 19.13
N ALA A 502 19.50 -2.71 18.08
CA ALA A 502 20.61 -3.03 17.19
C ALA A 502 21.97 -2.73 17.85
N ASP A 503 23.01 -3.37 17.33
CA ASP A 503 24.39 -3.09 17.75
C ASP A 503 24.86 -1.72 17.22
N ASN A 504 24.31 -1.29 16.08
CA ASN A 504 24.69 -0.06 15.37
C ASN A 504 23.75 1.14 15.62
N TYR A 505 22.79 1.04 16.54
CA TYR A 505 21.81 2.11 16.80
C TYR A 505 21.44 2.16 18.28
N SER A 506 21.26 3.39 18.80
CA SER A 506 21.20 3.64 20.25
C SER A 506 19.84 3.36 20.88
N ARG A 507 18.74 3.49 20.12
CA ARG A 507 17.37 3.37 20.62
C ARG A 507 16.97 1.92 20.85
N THR A 508 16.30 1.65 21.96
CA THR A 508 15.65 0.36 22.20
C THR A 508 14.33 0.23 21.44
N ALA A 509 13.76 -0.97 21.44
CA ALA A 509 12.45 -1.23 20.85
C ALA A 509 11.35 -0.34 21.44
N VAL A 510 11.31 -0.20 22.77
CA VAL A 510 10.36 0.70 23.44
C VAL A 510 10.65 2.17 23.12
N ASP A 511 11.90 2.60 23.00
CA ASP A 511 12.24 3.97 22.61
C ASP A 511 11.69 4.29 21.21
N ALA A 512 11.85 3.37 20.25
CA ALA A 512 11.37 3.56 18.89
C ALA A 512 9.83 3.65 18.82
N ILE A 513 9.11 2.88 19.65
CA ILE A 513 7.65 3.03 19.80
C ILE A 513 7.32 4.41 20.38
N ASN A 514 8.03 4.83 21.43
CA ASN A 514 7.77 6.11 22.08
C ASN A 514 8.09 7.32 21.20
N ILE A 515 9.06 7.23 20.27
CA ILE A 515 9.30 8.30 19.28
C ILE A 515 8.03 8.58 18.45
N VAL A 516 7.33 7.54 18.01
CA VAL A 516 6.08 7.67 17.24
C VAL A 516 4.96 8.22 18.14
N ARG A 517 4.85 7.73 19.37
CA ARG A 517 3.82 8.16 20.34
C ARG A 517 4.01 9.59 20.82
N ASP A 518 5.25 10.02 21.01
CA ASP A 518 5.63 11.39 21.39
C ASP A 518 5.24 12.36 20.30
N ARG A 519 5.53 12.01 19.04
CA ARG A 519 5.04 12.80 17.90
C ARG A 519 3.53 12.92 17.97
N ALA A 520 2.82 11.81 18.20
CA ALA A 520 1.36 11.76 18.23
C ALA A 520 0.73 12.45 19.46
N GLY A 521 1.47 12.62 20.56
CA GLY A 521 0.92 13.02 21.86
C GLY A 521 0.07 11.93 22.53
N ALA A 522 0.36 10.66 22.25
CA ALA A 522 -0.44 9.50 22.66
C ALA A 522 0.01 8.85 23.97
N GLY A 523 0.81 9.55 24.80
CA GLY A 523 1.43 9.01 26.01
C GLY A 523 2.50 7.95 25.70
N HIS A 524 3.41 7.67 26.63
CA HIS A 524 4.39 6.59 26.44
C HIS A 524 3.76 5.21 26.60
N VAL A 525 4.46 4.16 26.18
CA VAL A 525 4.10 2.78 26.55
C VAL A 525 4.17 2.65 28.06
N ASP A 526 3.08 2.18 28.67
CA ASP A 526 3.03 1.99 30.12
C ASP A 526 4.02 0.90 30.57
N SER A 527 4.67 1.14 31.71
CA SER A 527 5.63 0.23 32.33
C SER A 527 5.13 -1.21 32.50
N LYS A 528 3.82 -1.42 32.68
CA LYS A 528 3.22 -2.75 32.82
C LYS A 528 3.39 -3.64 31.58
N PHE A 529 3.61 -3.04 30.41
CA PHE A 529 3.82 -3.76 29.15
C PHE A 529 5.30 -4.05 28.87
N LEU A 530 6.24 -3.62 29.74
CA LEU A 530 7.69 -3.69 29.48
C LEU A 530 8.38 -4.90 30.11
N SER A 531 7.63 -5.83 30.70
CA SER A 531 8.19 -6.98 31.43
C SER A 531 8.88 -8.01 30.52
N SER A 532 8.52 -8.06 29.23
CA SER A 532 9.10 -8.98 28.24
C SER A 532 8.72 -8.55 26.82
N ALA A 533 9.39 -9.12 25.82
CA ALA A 533 8.97 -8.95 24.42
C ALA A 533 7.53 -9.43 24.18
N ALA A 534 7.11 -10.53 24.83
CA ALA A 534 5.75 -11.05 24.72
C ALA A 534 4.70 -10.10 25.33
N ALA A 535 5.05 -9.40 26.42
CA ALA A 535 4.18 -8.40 27.05
C ALA A 535 4.08 -7.10 26.23
N LEU A 536 5.17 -6.70 25.55
CA LEU A 536 5.21 -5.48 24.72
C LEU A 536 4.56 -5.68 23.35
N LEU A 537 4.62 -6.89 22.77
CA LEU A 537 4.18 -7.17 21.41
C LEU A 537 2.71 -6.76 21.13
N PRO A 538 1.72 -7.01 22.00
CA PRO A 538 0.36 -6.52 21.79
C PRO A 538 0.27 -4.98 21.68
N GLU A 539 1.03 -4.25 22.48
CA GLU A 539 1.07 -2.79 22.41
C GLU A 539 1.76 -2.28 21.15
N LEU A 540 2.83 -2.95 20.69
CA LEU A 540 3.41 -2.66 19.38
C LEU A 540 2.40 -2.91 18.26
N ARG A 541 1.66 -4.02 18.29
CA ARG A 541 0.64 -4.35 17.28
C ARG A 541 -0.49 -3.31 17.27
N ARG A 542 -0.87 -2.80 18.43
CA ARG A 542 -1.85 -1.71 18.58
C ARG A 542 -1.28 -0.39 18.05
N GLU A 543 -0.04 -0.06 18.39
CA GLU A 543 0.62 1.14 17.87
C GLU A 543 0.73 1.12 16.35
N ARG A 544 1.10 -0.03 15.75
CA ARG A 544 1.07 -0.22 14.29
C ARG A 544 -0.33 -0.06 13.71
N ALA A 545 -1.37 -0.58 14.37
CA ALA A 545 -2.75 -0.43 13.93
C ALA A 545 -3.21 1.03 13.93
N VAL A 546 -2.84 1.80 14.95
CA VAL A 546 -3.23 3.21 15.07
C VAL A 546 -2.41 4.08 14.13
N GLU A 547 -1.09 3.96 14.18
CA GLU A 547 -0.18 4.80 13.40
C GLU A 547 -0.39 4.59 11.90
N LEU A 548 -0.39 3.33 11.44
CA LEU A 548 -0.47 2.95 10.02
C LEU A 548 -1.91 2.61 9.58
N SER A 549 -2.90 3.14 10.29
CA SER A 549 -4.32 2.87 10.06
C SER A 549 -4.71 3.12 8.59
N PHE A 550 -5.39 2.15 7.97
CA PHE A 550 -5.94 2.23 6.60
C PHE A 550 -4.92 2.43 5.46
N GLU A 551 -3.61 2.34 5.75
CA GLU A 551 -2.53 2.55 4.78
C GLU A 551 -2.14 1.26 4.02
N GLY A 552 -2.99 0.22 4.02
CA GLY A 552 -2.74 -1.04 3.29
C GLY A 552 -1.81 -2.04 4.00
N HIS A 553 -1.49 -1.83 5.28
CA HIS A 553 -0.60 -2.71 6.05
C HIS A 553 -1.33 -3.84 6.79
N ARG A 554 -2.56 -3.59 7.27
CA ARG A 554 -3.21 -4.43 8.27
C ARG A 554 -3.39 -5.89 7.84
N PHE A 555 -3.80 -6.11 6.61
CA PHE A 555 -3.99 -7.46 6.06
C PHE A 555 -2.71 -8.29 6.11
N ASN A 556 -1.58 -7.73 5.70
CA ASN A 556 -0.30 -8.43 5.70
C ASN A 556 0.28 -8.56 7.11
N ASP A 557 0.08 -7.57 7.98
CA ASP A 557 0.43 -7.65 9.39
C ASP A 557 -0.31 -8.81 10.10
N LEU A 558 -1.63 -8.95 9.90
CA LEU A 558 -2.39 -10.08 10.43
C LEU A 558 -1.92 -11.42 9.86
N ARG A 559 -1.63 -11.49 8.56
CA ARG A 559 -1.13 -12.72 7.93
C ARG A 559 0.22 -13.12 8.50
N ARG A 560 1.20 -12.22 8.51
CA ARG A 560 2.56 -12.53 8.95
C ARG A 560 2.63 -12.91 10.44
N TRP A 561 1.73 -12.36 11.26
CA TRP A 561 1.60 -12.72 12.68
C TRP A 561 0.78 -13.99 12.95
N LEU A 562 0.27 -14.66 11.92
CA LEU A 562 -0.68 -15.78 12.04
C LEU A 562 -1.99 -15.43 12.76
N LEU A 563 -2.45 -14.18 12.67
CA LEU A 563 -3.66 -13.71 13.35
C LEU A 563 -4.89 -13.58 12.43
N LEU A 564 -4.72 -13.66 11.11
CA LEU A 564 -5.80 -13.47 10.14
C LEU A 564 -7.03 -14.38 10.39
N THR A 565 -6.82 -15.58 10.92
CA THR A 565 -7.89 -16.56 11.20
C THR A 565 -8.33 -16.61 12.66
N GLU A 566 -7.75 -15.75 13.51
CA GLU A 566 -7.91 -15.81 14.96
C GLU A 566 -8.83 -14.68 15.46
N ALA A 567 -9.70 -14.98 16.41
CA ALA A 567 -10.47 -13.96 17.11
C ALA A 567 -9.53 -13.04 17.93
N PRO A 568 -9.82 -11.74 18.06
CA PRO A 568 -10.98 -11.02 17.51
C PRO A 568 -10.79 -10.50 16.08
N TYR A 569 -9.70 -10.83 15.40
CA TYR A 569 -9.38 -10.25 14.08
C TYR A 569 -10.27 -10.76 12.94
N THR A 570 -11.03 -11.84 13.17
CA THR A 570 -12.03 -12.35 12.23
C THR A 570 -13.35 -11.59 12.24
N VAL A 571 -13.64 -10.81 13.29
CA VAL A 571 -14.91 -10.06 13.40
C VAL A 571 -14.76 -8.62 12.92
N LYS A 572 -15.86 -8.09 12.36
CA LYS A 572 -16.06 -6.67 12.08
C LYS A 572 -17.31 -6.24 12.84
N LYS A 573 -17.22 -5.13 13.57
CA LYS A 573 -18.29 -4.63 14.43
C LYS A 573 -18.78 -3.25 14.01
N ALA A 574 -20.00 -2.92 14.44
CA ALA A 574 -20.59 -1.60 14.41
C ALA A 574 -20.93 -1.13 15.83
N VAL A 575 -20.84 0.18 16.08
CA VAL A 575 -21.29 0.80 17.33
C VAL A 575 -22.70 1.39 17.17
N SER A 576 -23.52 1.25 18.21
CA SER A 576 -24.84 1.88 18.35
C SER A 576 -24.93 2.56 19.70
N PHE A 577 -25.60 3.71 19.77
CA PHE A 577 -25.78 4.51 20.99
C PHE A 577 -26.89 5.55 20.77
N ASP A 578 -27.45 6.06 21.86
CA ASP A 578 -28.44 7.13 21.84
C ASP A 578 -27.83 8.44 22.37
N ARG A 579 -28.07 9.55 21.65
CA ARG A 579 -27.71 10.89 22.14
C ARG A 579 -28.60 11.26 23.33
N VAL A 580 -28.01 11.85 24.37
CA VAL A 580 -28.77 12.41 25.49
C VAL A 580 -28.21 13.75 25.94
N GLY A 581 -29.07 14.59 26.50
CA GLY A 581 -28.69 15.92 26.97
C GLY A 581 -28.56 16.94 25.85
N VAL A 582 -27.90 18.06 26.16
CA VAL A 582 -27.71 19.17 25.21
C VAL A 582 -26.58 18.84 24.24
N PHE A 583 -26.88 18.92 22.94
CA PHE A 583 -25.89 18.69 21.89
C PHE A 583 -24.86 19.82 21.85
N ASN A 584 -23.59 19.48 22.09
CA ASN A 584 -22.45 20.37 21.97
C ASN A 584 -21.89 20.30 20.55
N ASN A 585 -22.14 21.35 19.77
CA ASN A 585 -21.64 21.47 18.40
C ASN A 585 -20.22 22.04 18.30
N GLN A 586 -19.65 22.58 19.40
CA GLN A 586 -18.30 23.13 19.43
C GLN A 586 -17.26 22.07 19.79
N ASP A 587 -17.58 21.22 20.76
CA ASP A 587 -16.76 20.08 21.15
C ASP A 587 -17.64 18.82 21.25
N PRO A 588 -17.79 18.10 20.14
CA PRO A 588 -18.61 16.89 20.13
C PRO A 588 -18.04 15.75 20.97
N SER A 589 -16.77 15.83 21.41
CA SER A 589 -16.21 14.83 22.33
C SER A 589 -16.85 14.89 23.72
N GLN A 590 -17.48 16.03 24.08
CA GLN A 590 -18.24 16.19 25.32
C GLN A 590 -19.72 15.82 25.18
N ASN A 591 -20.16 15.31 24.02
CA ASN A 591 -21.53 14.85 23.87
C ASN A 591 -21.74 13.58 24.70
N ARG A 592 -22.81 13.58 25.50
CA ARG A 592 -23.19 12.44 26.32
C ARG A 592 -24.01 11.45 25.50
N VAL A 593 -23.70 10.17 25.67
CA VAL A 593 -24.47 9.06 25.08
C VAL A 593 -24.91 8.07 26.13
N VAL A 594 -25.93 7.29 25.82
CA VAL A 594 -26.38 6.12 26.60
C VAL A 594 -26.61 4.94 25.66
N ASN A 595 -26.84 3.76 26.24
CA ASN A 595 -27.11 2.53 25.50
C ASN A 595 -26.04 2.22 24.45
N ILE A 596 -24.78 2.57 24.73
CA ILE A 596 -23.66 2.24 23.85
C ILE A 596 -23.46 0.73 23.80
N GLN A 597 -23.40 0.18 22.59
CA GLN A 597 -23.25 -1.25 22.32
C GLN A 597 -22.39 -1.44 21.07
N GLU A 598 -21.67 -2.55 21.01
CA GLU A 598 -21.09 -3.04 19.77
C GLU A 598 -21.77 -4.33 19.32
N ASN A 599 -22.04 -4.42 18.02
CA ASN A 599 -22.64 -5.58 17.40
C ASN A 599 -21.73 -6.12 16.30
N ILE A 600 -21.55 -7.44 16.23
CA ILE A 600 -20.86 -8.10 15.13
C ILE A 600 -21.75 -7.96 13.88
N ILE A 601 -21.21 -7.32 12.84
CA ILE A 601 -21.89 -7.16 11.54
C ILE A 601 -21.35 -8.13 10.50
N LEU A 602 -20.14 -8.65 10.70
CA LEU A 602 -19.53 -9.66 9.84
C LEU A 602 -18.52 -10.49 10.63
N GLU A 603 -18.53 -11.80 10.42
CA GLU A 603 -17.50 -12.72 10.93
C GLU A 603 -16.90 -13.51 9.76
N ARG A 604 -15.60 -13.34 9.55
CA ARG A 604 -14.84 -14.03 8.50
C ARG A 604 -14.57 -15.47 8.89
N LYS A 605 -15.08 -16.41 8.09
CA LYS A 605 -14.87 -17.85 8.27
C LYS A 605 -13.61 -18.33 7.56
N PHE A 606 -12.48 -17.71 7.89
CA PHE A 606 -11.20 -18.06 7.29
C PHE A 606 -10.62 -19.33 7.90
N THR A 607 -9.99 -20.11 7.03
CA THR A 607 -9.17 -21.29 7.34
C THR A 607 -7.71 -21.09 6.92
N ASN A 608 -6.84 -22.05 7.23
CA ASN A 608 -5.39 -21.99 6.94
C ASN A 608 -5.03 -21.64 5.47
N LYS A 609 -5.87 -21.98 4.48
CA LYS A 609 -5.59 -21.62 3.08
C LYS A 609 -5.56 -20.11 2.83
N HIS A 610 -6.29 -19.33 3.64
CA HIS A 610 -6.42 -17.88 3.48
C HIS A 610 -5.19 -17.11 3.98
N TYR A 611 -4.16 -17.76 4.52
CA TYR A 611 -2.88 -17.09 4.76
C TYR A 611 -2.13 -16.76 3.46
N TRP A 612 -2.50 -17.36 2.33
CA TRP A 612 -1.91 -17.08 1.02
C TRP A 612 -2.99 -16.85 -0.03
N LEU A 613 -2.75 -15.91 -0.95
CA LEU A 613 -3.61 -15.79 -2.12
C LEU A 613 -3.38 -17.00 -3.05
N PRO A 614 -4.41 -17.52 -3.72
CA PRO A 614 -4.23 -18.54 -4.75
C PRO A 614 -3.47 -17.96 -5.94
N LEU A 615 -2.55 -18.75 -6.51
CA LEU A 615 -1.92 -18.44 -7.79
C LEU A 615 -2.90 -18.71 -8.94
N LYS A 616 -2.73 -18.01 -10.07
CA LYS A 616 -3.53 -18.22 -11.28
C LYS A 616 -3.42 -19.67 -11.75
N VAL A 617 -4.55 -20.32 -12.03
CA VAL A 617 -4.60 -21.75 -12.45
C VAL A 617 -3.78 -21.97 -13.72
N ARG A 618 -3.88 -21.05 -14.68
CA ARG A 618 -3.13 -21.12 -15.94
C ARG A 618 -1.61 -21.11 -15.71
N ASP A 619 -1.14 -20.40 -14.69
CA ASP A 619 0.29 -20.23 -14.43
C ASP A 619 0.83 -21.49 -13.73
N VAL A 620 0.13 -22.00 -12.71
CA VAL A 620 0.54 -23.23 -11.99
C VAL A 620 0.37 -24.52 -12.80
N SER A 621 -0.38 -24.45 -13.91
CA SER A 621 -0.52 -25.56 -14.85
C SER A 621 0.59 -25.61 -15.91
N MET A 622 1.49 -24.62 -15.95
CA MET A 622 2.55 -24.57 -16.96
C MET A 622 3.60 -25.68 -16.78
N TYR A 623 3.99 -25.98 -15.53
CA TYR A 623 4.95 -27.03 -15.21
C TYR A 623 4.89 -27.47 -13.74
N PRO A 624 5.21 -28.75 -13.41
CA PRO A 624 4.98 -29.32 -12.08
C PRO A 624 5.68 -28.60 -10.91
N GLU A 625 6.85 -28.01 -11.16
CA GLU A 625 7.66 -27.36 -10.13
C GLU A 625 7.10 -25.99 -9.68
N PHE A 626 6.14 -25.44 -10.41
CA PHE A 626 5.39 -24.22 -10.05
C PHE A 626 3.98 -24.56 -9.55
N TYR A 627 3.91 -25.15 -8.37
CA TYR A 627 2.68 -25.68 -7.79
C TYR A 627 1.84 -24.62 -7.03
N GLN A 628 0.55 -24.92 -6.85
CA GLN A 628 -0.43 -24.07 -6.16
C GLN A 628 -0.14 -23.92 -4.65
N ASN A 629 -0.62 -22.84 -4.03
CA ASN A 629 -0.59 -22.66 -2.58
C ASN A 629 -1.50 -23.67 -1.84
N PRO A 630 -1.16 -24.08 -0.61
CA PRO A 630 -1.90 -25.13 0.09
C PRO A 630 -3.39 -24.80 0.28
N GLY A 631 -4.25 -25.74 -0.12
CA GLY A 631 -5.71 -25.68 0.06
C GLY A 631 -6.48 -24.91 -1.03
N TRP A 632 -5.81 -24.46 -2.09
CA TRP A 632 -6.40 -23.78 -3.25
C TRP A 632 -6.52 -24.66 -4.49
#